data_AF-A0A6J1YLX3-F1
#
_entry.id   AF-A0A6J1YLX3-F1
#
_cell.length_a   1.000
_cell.length_b   1.000
_cell.length_c   1.000
_cell.angle_alpha   90.00
_cell.angle_beta   90.00
_cell.angle_gamma   90.00
#
_symmetry.space_group_name_H-M   'P 1'
#
loop_
_entity.id
_entity.type
_entity.pdbx_description
1 polymer ?
#
loop_
_entity_poly.entity_id
_entity_poly.type
_entity_poly.pdbx_seq_one_letter_code
_entity_poly.pdbx_strand_id
1 'polypeptide(L)'
;MAASRRLMKDNPPYDKGAFRIEINFPAEYPFKPPKITFKTKIYHPNIDEKGQVCLPVISAENWKPATKTDQVIQSLIALVNDPQPEHPLRADLAEEYSKDRKKFCKNAEEFTKKYGEKRPVD
;
A
#
# COMPACT_ATOMS: atom_id res chain seq x y z
N MET A 1 -15.64 8.04 9.64
CA MET A 1 -16.17 6.75 9.12
C MET A 1 -15.00 5.91 8.60
N ALA A 2 -15.00 4.58 8.76
CA ALA A 2 -13.94 3.70 8.25
C ALA A 2 -14.48 2.71 7.23
N ALA A 3 -13.78 2.54 6.10
CA ALA A 3 -14.08 1.53 5.09
C ALA A 3 -12.90 0.54 5.00
N SER A 4 -13.18 -0.76 4.99
CA SER A 4 -12.16 -1.80 4.75
C SER A 4 -12.24 -2.31 3.31
N ARG A 5 -11.09 -2.52 2.67
CA ARG A 5 -10.97 -3.18 1.35
C ARG A 5 -9.81 -4.18 1.36
N ARG A 6 -9.84 -5.16 0.47
CA ARG A 6 -8.72 -6.06 0.21
C ARG A 6 -8.08 -5.70 -1.12
N LEU A 7 -6.76 -5.53 -1.13
CA LEU A 7 -5.95 -5.44 -2.33
C LEU A 7 -5.48 -6.84 -2.69
N MET A 8 -5.75 -7.25 -3.92
CA MET A 8 -5.25 -8.49 -4.51
C MET A 8 -4.35 -8.10 -5.68
N LYS A 9 -3.20 -8.75 -5.80
CA LYS A 9 -2.26 -8.52 -6.90
C LYS A 9 -2.24 -9.75 -7.77
N ASP A 10 -2.11 -9.57 -9.08
CA ASP A 10 -2.04 -10.72 -10.00
C ASP A 10 -0.61 -11.04 -10.41
N ASN A 11 0.34 -10.16 -10.06
CA ASN A 11 1.75 -10.31 -10.38
C ASN A 11 2.60 -10.52 -9.10
N PRO A 12 3.64 -11.36 -9.18
CA PRO A 12 4.66 -11.43 -8.14
C PRO A 12 5.28 -10.06 -7.84
N PRO A 13 5.73 -9.82 -6.61
CA PRO A 13 5.86 -10.80 -5.51
C PRO A 13 4.63 -10.89 -4.58
N TYR A 14 3.55 -10.15 -4.87
CA TYR A 14 2.41 -9.99 -3.97
C TYR A 14 1.18 -10.82 -4.36
N ASP A 15 1.28 -11.65 -5.40
CA ASP A 15 0.18 -12.43 -5.98
C ASP A 15 -0.26 -13.62 -5.13
N LYS A 16 0.52 -14.00 -4.12
CA LYS A 16 0.21 -15.17 -3.27
C LYS A 16 -0.70 -14.84 -2.07
N GLY A 17 -1.15 -13.60 -1.92
CA GLY A 17 -1.98 -13.18 -0.80
C GLY A 17 -2.89 -12.00 -1.12
N ALA A 18 -3.70 -11.62 -0.14
CA ALA A 18 -4.48 -10.39 -0.15
C ALA A 18 -4.05 -9.47 1.01
N PHE A 19 -4.15 -8.17 0.81
CA PHE A 19 -3.77 -7.16 1.80
C PHE A 19 -4.98 -6.33 2.18
N ARG A 20 -5.43 -6.48 3.42
CA ARG A 20 -6.50 -5.64 3.96
C ARG A 20 -5.97 -4.25 4.24
N ILE A 21 -6.68 -3.27 3.69
CA ILE A 21 -6.50 -1.84 3.95
C ILE A 21 -7.72 -1.29 4.65
N GLU A 22 -7.50 -0.28 5.48
CA GLU A 22 -8.53 0.53 6.11
C GLU A 22 -8.38 1.97 5.65
N ILE A 23 -9.48 2.55 5.20
CA ILE A 23 -9.59 3.94 4.78
C ILE A 23 -10.41 4.67 5.84
N ASN A 24 -9.76 5.57 6.57
CA ASN A 24 -10.35 6.36 7.63
C ASN A 24 -10.67 7.77 7.12
N PHE A 25 -11.95 8.09 7.05
CA PHE A 25 -12.45 9.41 6.68
C PHE A 25 -12.61 10.28 7.92
N PRO A 26 -11.93 11.44 8.01
CA PRO A 26 -12.11 12.39 9.09
C PRO A 26 -13.52 13.00 9.08
N ALA A 27 -13.94 13.64 10.18
CA ALA A 27 -15.24 14.28 10.28
C ALA A 27 -15.41 15.42 9.28
N GLU A 28 -14.30 16.06 8.90
CA GLU A 28 -14.24 17.17 7.97
C GLU A 28 -14.07 16.73 6.51
N TYR A 29 -14.17 15.43 6.20
CA TYR A 29 -14.20 14.98 4.81
C TYR A 29 -15.42 15.56 4.08
N PRO A 30 -15.28 16.10 2.85
CA PRO A 30 -14.13 16.03 1.96
C PRO A 30 -13.13 17.21 2.04
N PHE A 31 -13.22 18.09 3.03
CA PHE A 31 -12.27 19.20 3.20
C PHE A 31 -10.90 18.77 3.76
N LYS A 32 -10.85 17.66 4.51
CA LYS A 32 -9.60 16.98 4.90
C LYS A 32 -9.47 15.62 4.19
N PRO A 33 -8.26 15.20 3.81
CA PRO A 33 -8.04 13.93 3.11
C PRO A 33 -8.35 12.72 4.01
N PRO A 34 -8.73 11.57 3.42
CA PRO A 34 -8.78 10.31 4.14
C PRO A 34 -7.36 9.82 4.48
N LYS A 35 -7.25 8.96 5.50
CA LYS A 35 -6.02 8.23 5.84
C LYS A 35 -6.14 6.76 5.43
N ILE A 36 -5.08 6.20 4.86
CA ILE A 36 -5.02 4.78 4.50
C ILE A 36 -4.04 4.08 5.45
N THR A 37 -4.41 2.89 5.91
CA THR A 37 -3.52 2.04 6.71
C THR A 37 -3.69 0.58 6.30
N PHE A 38 -2.58 -0.09 6.04
CA PHE A 38 -2.53 -1.54 5.86
C PHE A 38 -2.73 -2.22 7.21
N LYS A 39 -3.73 -3.10 7.29
CA LYS A 39 -3.96 -3.97 8.45
C LYS A 39 -3.21 -5.29 8.30
N THR A 40 -2.99 -5.73 7.06
CA THR A 40 -2.14 -6.88 6.74
C THR A 40 -0.70 -6.39 6.55
N LYS A 41 0.26 -7.04 7.22
CA LYS A 41 1.68 -6.72 7.04
C LYS A 41 2.10 -6.95 5.59
N ILE A 42 2.93 -6.08 5.05
CA ILE A 42 3.45 -6.16 3.69
C ILE A 42 4.95 -5.81 3.68
N TYR A 43 5.71 -6.49 2.83
CA TYR A 43 7.13 -6.23 2.61
C TYR A 43 7.28 -5.25 1.45
N HIS A 44 7.21 -3.94 1.72
CA HIS A 44 7.17 -2.91 0.68
C HIS A 44 7.96 -1.66 1.12
N PRO A 45 8.79 -1.05 0.27
CA PRO A 45 9.64 0.08 0.67
C PRO A 45 8.84 1.35 1.01
N ASN A 46 7.68 1.56 0.39
CA ASN A 46 6.81 2.72 0.64
C ASN A 46 5.72 2.48 1.70
N ILE A 47 5.75 1.35 2.43
CA ILE A 47 4.79 1.05 3.50
C ILE A 47 5.58 0.68 4.75
N ASP A 48 5.33 1.37 5.86
CA ASP A 48 6.03 1.10 7.12
C ASP A 48 5.49 -0.16 7.84
N GLU A 49 6.16 -0.57 8.92
CA GLU A 49 5.74 -1.76 9.69
C GLU A 49 4.39 -1.61 10.42
N LYS A 50 3.92 -0.36 10.58
CA LYS A 50 2.60 -0.04 11.15
C LYS A 50 1.52 0.04 10.06
N GLY A 51 1.89 -0.19 8.80
CA GLY A 51 1.01 -0.15 7.64
C GLY A 51 0.70 1.27 7.12
N GLN A 52 1.45 2.28 7.56
CA GLN A 52 1.32 3.64 7.06
C GLN A 52 1.89 3.75 5.65
N VAL A 53 1.26 4.57 4.82
CA VAL A 53 1.65 4.82 3.43
C VAL A 53 1.55 6.33 3.16
N CYS A 54 2.58 6.87 2.49
CA CYS A 54 2.56 8.24 1.99
C CYS A 54 2.09 8.22 0.53
N LEU A 55 0.93 8.81 0.28
CA LEU A 55 0.38 8.95 -1.07
C LEU A 55 0.20 10.45 -1.38
N PRO A 56 0.83 10.97 -2.44
CA PRO A 56 0.71 12.38 -2.80
C PRO A 56 -0.74 12.84 -2.99
N VAL A 57 -1.62 11.99 -3.51
CA VAL A 57 -3.03 12.33 -3.77
C VAL A 57 -3.85 12.61 -2.50
N ILE A 58 -3.38 12.17 -1.33
CA ILE A 58 -4.02 12.41 -0.01
C ILE A 58 -3.11 13.18 0.95
N SER A 59 -2.00 13.77 0.47
CA SER A 59 -1.22 14.69 1.28
C SER A 59 -1.99 15.99 1.49
N ALA A 60 -1.79 16.64 2.64
CA ALA A 60 -2.55 17.85 3.00
C ALA A 60 -2.35 19.00 2.00
N GLU A 61 -1.18 19.07 1.36
CA GLU A 61 -0.82 20.06 0.34
C GLU A 61 -1.52 19.85 -1.02
N ASN A 62 -1.79 18.58 -1.39
CA ASN A 62 -2.29 18.22 -2.72
C ASN A 62 -3.77 17.80 -2.72
N TRP A 63 -4.35 17.58 -1.54
CA TRP A 63 -5.73 17.14 -1.40
C TRP A 63 -6.70 18.16 -1.98
N LYS A 64 -7.61 17.68 -2.84
CA LYS A 64 -8.73 18.46 -3.38
C LYS A 64 -10.03 17.78 -2.96
N PRO A 65 -11.03 18.51 -2.45
CA PRO A 65 -12.32 17.91 -2.09
C PRO A 65 -13.05 17.18 -3.24
N ALA A 66 -12.69 17.51 -4.49
CA ALA A 66 -13.20 16.84 -5.69
C ALA A 66 -12.53 15.48 -5.98
N THR A 67 -11.42 15.16 -5.30
CA THR A 67 -10.71 13.88 -5.46
C THR A 67 -11.56 12.74 -4.92
N LYS A 68 -11.82 11.76 -5.78
CA LYS A 68 -12.68 10.62 -5.45
C LYS A 68 -11.87 9.46 -4.84
N THR A 69 -12.52 8.62 -4.04
CA THR A 69 -11.86 7.48 -3.38
C THR A 69 -11.32 6.43 -4.35
N ASP A 70 -11.94 6.26 -5.52
CA ASP A 70 -11.45 5.39 -6.59
C ASP A 70 -10.07 5.85 -7.11
N GLN A 71 -9.86 7.15 -7.31
CA GLN A 71 -8.57 7.73 -7.70
C GLN A 71 -7.50 7.46 -6.63
N VAL A 72 -7.87 7.58 -5.36
CA VAL A 72 -6.98 7.27 -4.23
C VAL A 72 -6.59 5.79 -4.23
N ILE A 73 -7.56 4.90 -4.43
CA ILE A 73 -7.31 3.44 -4.50
C ILE A 73 -6.44 3.10 -5.72
N GLN A 74 -6.68 3.70 -6.88
CA GLN A 74 -5.87 3.50 -8.07
C GLN A 74 -4.42 3.95 -7.85
N SER A 75 -4.21 5.11 -7.22
CA SER A 75 -2.87 5.60 -6.85
C SER A 75 -2.17 4.64 -5.89
N LEU A 76 -2.89 4.11 -4.90
CA LEU A 76 -2.35 3.09 -4.00
C LEU A 76 -1.98 1.80 -4.73
N ILE A 77 -2.84 1.31 -5.62
CA ILE A 77 -2.58 0.10 -6.42
C ILE A 77 -1.33 0.31 -7.28
N ALA A 78 -1.19 1.47 -7.92
CA ALA A 78 -0.01 1.83 -8.71
C ALA A 78 1.26 1.79 -7.85
N LEU A 79 1.25 2.44 -6.68
CA LEU A 79 2.39 2.42 -5.75
C LEU A 79 2.79 1.00 -5.32
N VAL A 80 1.81 0.13 -5.03
CA VAL A 80 2.12 -1.26 -4.64
C VAL A 80 2.64 -2.09 -5.82
N ASN A 81 2.29 -1.73 -7.06
CA ASN A 81 2.81 -2.41 -8.25
C ASN A 81 4.22 -1.93 -8.62
N ASP A 82 4.47 -0.64 -8.49
CA ASP A 82 5.74 -0.01 -8.83
C ASP A 82 6.27 0.78 -7.62
N PRO A 83 7.02 0.11 -6.72
CA PRO A 83 7.63 0.76 -5.57
C PRO A 83 8.57 1.90 -5.98
N GLN A 84 8.53 3.00 -5.23
CA GLN A 84 9.31 4.22 -5.44
C GLN A 84 10.50 4.29 -4.46
N PRO A 85 11.69 3.76 -4.80
CA PRO A 85 12.83 3.69 -3.87
C PRO A 85 13.43 5.06 -3.51
N GLU A 86 13.14 6.12 -4.27
CA GLU A 86 13.57 7.50 -4.01
C GLU A 86 12.82 8.18 -2.86
N HIS A 87 11.62 7.67 -2.51
CA HIS A 87 10.78 8.19 -1.43
C HIS A 87 10.31 7.06 -0.49
N PRO A 88 11.23 6.32 0.16
CA PRO A 88 10.86 5.15 0.93
C PRO A 88 10.46 5.52 2.36
N LEU A 89 9.54 4.74 2.93
CA LEU A 89 9.34 4.69 4.38
C LEU A 89 10.27 3.67 5.05
N ARG A 90 10.78 2.72 4.26
CA ARG A 90 11.71 1.67 4.68
C ARG A 90 12.94 1.67 3.77
N ALA A 91 13.97 2.39 4.20
CA ALA A 91 15.20 2.59 3.42
C ALA A 91 15.97 1.28 3.16
N ASP A 92 15.95 0.36 4.14
CA ASP A 92 16.50 -1.00 4.02
C ASP A 92 15.91 -1.76 2.84
N LEU A 93 14.58 -1.71 2.69
CA LEU A 93 13.88 -2.39 1.60
C LEU A 93 14.08 -1.69 0.27
N ALA A 94 14.18 -0.36 0.27
CA ALA A 94 14.43 0.41 -0.94
C ALA A 94 15.83 0.14 -1.51
N GLU A 95 16.83 0.04 -0.63
CA GLU A 95 18.18 -0.34 -1.00
C GLU A 95 18.22 -1.78 -1.55
N GLU A 96 17.57 -2.74 -0.88
CA GLU A 96 17.47 -4.12 -1.38
C GLU A 96 16.75 -4.19 -2.73
N TYR A 97 15.63 -3.48 -2.90
CA TYR A 97 14.88 -3.38 -4.15
C TYR A 97 15.71 -2.83 -5.32
N SER A 98 16.60 -1.88 -5.02
CA SER A 98 17.44 -1.20 -6.01
C SER A 98 18.70 -1.99 -6.36
N LYS A 99 19.34 -2.63 -5.37
CA LYS A 99 20.61 -3.35 -5.55
C LYS A 99 20.42 -4.82 -5.93
N ASP A 100 19.40 -5.49 -5.38
CA ASP A 100 19.14 -6.91 -5.60
C ASP A 100 17.64 -7.20 -5.68
N ARG A 101 17.07 -6.90 -6.86
CA ARG A 101 15.65 -7.11 -7.12
C ARG A 101 15.21 -8.57 -6.93
N LYS A 102 16.09 -9.54 -7.23
CA LYS A 102 15.76 -10.97 -7.09
C LYS A 102 15.58 -11.34 -5.63
N LYS A 103 16.51 -10.91 -4.77
CA LYS A 103 16.41 -11.10 -3.31
C LYS A 103 15.18 -10.41 -2.75
N PHE A 104 14.93 -9.15 -3.14
CA PHE A 104 13.72 -8.43 -2.74
C PHE A 104 12.46 -9.21 -3.09
N CYS A 105 12.30 -9.64 -4.35
CA CYS A 105 11.11 -10.35 -4.79
C CYS A 105 10.91 -11.68 -4.05
N LYS A 106 12.00 -12.43 -3.80
CA LYS A 106 11.94 -13.67 -3.01
C LYS A 106 11.46 -13.39 -1.58
N ASN A 107 12.06 -12.42 -0.91
CA ASN A 107 11.68 -12.04 0.45
C ASN A 107 10.23 -11.55 0.51
N ALA A 108 9.81 -10.71 -0.44
CA ALA A 108 8.45 -10.20 -0.53
C ALA A 108 7.42 -11.32 -0.76
N GLU A 109 7.75 -12.31 -1.59
CA GLU A 109 6.88 -13.46 -1.84
C GLU A 109 6.75 -14.35 -0.59
N GLU A 110 7.86 -14.69 0.07
CA GLU A 110 7.86 -15.45 1.32
C GLU A 110 7.08 -14.72 2.43
N PHE A 111 7.27 -13.40 2.53
CA PHE A 111 6.55 -12.56 3.48
C PHE A 111 5.06 -12.51 3.17
N THR A 112 4.68 -12.41 1.89
CA THR A 112 3.29 -12.44 1.45
C THR A 112 2.63 -13.78 1.77
N LYS A 113 3.31 -14.90 1.55
CA LYS A 113 2.80 -16.24 1.93
C LYS A 113 2.61 -16.38 3.45
N LYS A 114 3.49 -15.77 4.25
CA LYS A 114 3.48 -15.89 5.70
C LYS A 114 2.43 -15.00 6.38
N TYR A 115 2.25 -13.77 5.90
CA TYR A 115 1.43 -12.76 6.59
C TYR A 115 0.25 -12.25 5.77
N GLY A 116 0.21 -12.51 4.46
CA GLY A 116 -0.90 -12.14 3.60
C GLY A 116 -2.20 -12.84 4.01
N GLU A 117 -3.33 -12.17 3.83
CA GLU A 117 -4.63 -12.81 4.01
C GLU A 117 -4.90 -13.80 2.87
N LYS A 118 -5.74 -14.81 3.14
CA LYS A 118 -6.25 -15.68 2.09
C LYS A 118 -6.98 -14.85 1.03
N ARG A 119 -6.61 -15.07 -0.24
CA ARG A 119 -7.39 -14.54 -1.36
C ARG A 119 -8.80 -15.15 -1.30
N PRO A 120 -9.87 -14.37 -1.48
CA PRO A 120 -11.18 -14.93 -1.75
C PRO A 120 -11.07 -15.90 -2.93
N VAL A 121 -11.63 -17.08 -2.77
CA VAL A 121 -11.98 -17.95 -3.90
C VAL A 121 -13.31 -17.42 -4.39
N ASP A 122 -13.33 -16.94 -5.63
CA ASP A 122 -14.59 -16.68 -6.33
C ASP A 122 -15.42 -17.96 -6.42
#